data_AF-D2HH77-F1
#
_entry.id   AF-D2HH77-F1
#
_cell.length_a   1.000
_cell.length_b   1.000
_cell.length_c   1.000
_cell.angle_alpha   90.00
_cell.angle_beta   90.00
_cell.angle_gamma   90.00
#
_symmetry.space_group_name_H-M   'P 1'
#
loop_
_entity.id
_entity.type
_entity.pdbx_description
1 polymer ?
#
loop_
_entity_poly.entity_id
_entity_poly.type
_entity_poly.pdbx_seq_one_letter_code
_entity_poly.pdbx_strand_id
1 'polypeptide(L)'
;EFPPLTFRHILKLPRTLVLLLGVPFALFLVSGSWLLALVASLTLLIALRFLSKYPWTAFKVMSLRTDMSDITKFYLSEPGSCFWVVEAEGQVVGMVGVLPAEERSLQKEQLELFHLCVALEHRGQGIAKALVRTVLQFARD
;
A
#
# COMPACT_ATOMS: atom_id res chain seq x y z
N GLU A 1 12.41 -2.47 9.81
CA GLU A 1 10.96 -2.25 9.60
C GLU A 1 10.63 -0.76 9.72
N PHE A 2 10.26 -0.10 8.62
CA PHE A 2 9.88 1.32 8.66
C PHE A 2 8.42 1.47 9.12
N PRO A 3 8.08 2.52 9.90
CA PRO A 3 6.69 2.83 10.16
C PRO A 3 5.99 3.02 8.81
N PRO A 4 4.86 2.35 8.57
CA PRO A 4 4.11 2.52 7.32
C PRO A 4 3.86 4.01 7.11
N LEU A 5 4.15 4.55 5.92
CA LEU A 5 3.83 5.95 5.59
C LEU A 5 2.33 6.24 5.81
N THR A 6 1.50 5.20 5.70
CA THR A 6 0.08 5.19 6.07
C THR A 6 -0.17 5.55 7.54
N PHE A 7 0.70 5.15 8.48
CA PHE A 7 0.58 5.53 9.89
C PHE A 7 0.70 7.04 10.09
N ARG A 8 1.69 7.69 9.45
CA ARG A 8 1.81 9.16 9.52
C ARG A 8 0.61 9.86 8.90
N HIS A 9 0.09 9.32 7.80
CA HIS A 9 -1.07 9.89 7.12
C HIS A 9 -2.35 9.76 7.97
N ILE A 10 -2.58 8.61 8.59
CA ILE A 10 -3.70 8.37 9.50
C ILE A 10 -3.59 9.28 10.74
N LEU A 11 -2.37 9.52 11.24
CA LEU A 11 -2.11 10.44 12.35
C LEU A 11 -2.38 11.92 11.99
N LYS A 12 -2.31 12.28 10.70
CA LYS A 12 -2.60 13.63 10.19
C LYS A 12 -4.08 13.86 9.93
N LEU A 13 -4.91 12.82 9.96
CA LEU A 13 -6.35 12.95 9.76
C LEU A 13 -6.97 13.72 10.95
N PRO A 14 -7.74 14.80 10.72
CA PRO A 14 -8.30 15.62 11.80
C PRO A 14 -9.17 14.80 12.75
N ARG A 15 -9.88 13.78 12.21
CA ARG A 15 -10.72 12.86 12.99
C ARG A 15 -9.90 12.02 13.99
N THR A 16 -8.70 11.59 13.61
CA THR A 16 -7.81 10.81 14.49
C THR A 16 -7.25 11.68 15.60
N LEU A 17 -6.92 12.94 15.32
CA LEU A 17 -6.40 13.89 16.32
C LEU A 17 -7.47 14.24 17.36
N VAL A 18 -8.71 14.48 16.92
CA VAL A 18 -9.85 14.71 17.82
C VAL A 18 -10.06 13.51 18.75
N LEU A 19 -9.93 12.29 18.23
CA LEU A 19 -10.11 11.08 19.03
C LEU A 19 -8.93 10.85 19.99
N LEU A 20 -7.71 11.10 19.53
CA LEU A 20 -6.47 10.91 20.31
C LEU A 20 -6.33 11.91 21.45
N LEU A 21 -6.76 13.16 21.27
CA LEU A 21 -6.69 14.21 22.29
C LEU A 21 -7.97 14.32 23.11
N GLY A 22 -9.13 14.17 22.46
CA GLY A 22 -10.43 14.35 23.09
C GLY A 22 -10.78 13.26 24.10
N VAL A 23 -10.46 11.99 23.81
CA VAL A 23 -10.78 10.87 24.70
C VAL A 23 -9.99 10.94 26.02
N PRO A 24 -8.66 11.13 26.03
CA PRO A 24 -7.91 11.32 27.27
C PRO A 24 -8.30 12.59 28.03
N PHE A 25 -8.60 13.68 27.32
CA PHE A 25 -8.99 14.96 27.93
C PHE A 25 -10.36 14.86 28.62
N ALA A 26 -11.36 14.24 27.99
CA ALA A 26 -12.66 14.00 28.61
C ALA A 26 -12.54 13.08 29.84
N LEU A 27 -11.74 12.01 29.75
CA LEU A 27 -11.48 11.11 30.87
C LEU A 27 -10.78 11.82 32.04
N PHE A 28 -9.86 12.73 31.74
CA PHE A 28 -9.22 13.57 32.75
C PHE A 28 -10.22 14.49 33.45
N LEU A 29 -11.11 15.16 32.69
CA LEU A 29 -12.13 16.05 33.27
C LEU A 29 -13.13 15.31 34.16
N VAL A 30 -13.49 14.07 33.81
CA VAL A 30 -14.46 13.28 34.59
C VAL A 30 -13.82 12.63 35.82
N SER A 31 -12.61 12.10 35.69
CA SER A 31 -11.97 11.32 36.76
C SER A 31 -10.99 12.10 37.63
N GLY A 32 -10.52 13.27 37.17
CA GLY A 32 -9.43 14.03 37.79
C GLY A 32 -8.06 13.31 37.78
N SER A 33 -7.99 12.12 37.19
CA SER A 33 -6.81 11.26 37.26
C SER A 33 -5.98 11.35 36.00
N TRP A 34 -4.75 11.86 36.14
CA TRP A 34 -3.80 11.88 35.03
C TRP A 34 -3.37 10.46 34.63
N LEU A 35 -3.27 9.52 35.57
CA LEU A 35 -2.89 8.13 35.25
C LEU A 35 -3.89 7.48 34.27
N LEU A 36 -5.19 7.69 34.47
CA LEU A 36 -6.23 7.19 33.57
C LEU A 36 -6.11 7.79 32.16
N ALA A 37 -5.84 9.10 32.07
CA ALA A 37 -5.62 9.77 30.79
C ALA A 37 -4.36 9.27 30.06
N LEU A 38 -3.26 9.00 30.79
CA LEU A 38 -2.04 8.43 30.22
C LEU A 38 -2.26 7.02 29.67
N VAL A 39 -2.89 6.15 30.46
CA VAL A 39 -3.20 4.78 30.04
C VAL A 39 -4.12 4.79 28.81
N ALA A 40 -5.16 5.63 28.81
CA ALA A 40 -6.05 5.79 27.65
C ALA A 40 -5.31 6.28 26.40
N SER A 41 -4.36 7.21 26.56
CA SER A 41 -3.55 7.72 25.44
C SER A 41 -2.67 6.62 24.84
N LEU A 42 -2.01 5.82 25.70
CA LEU A 42 -1.15 4.73 25.26
C LEU A 42 -1.94 3.61 24.56
N THR A 43 -3.10 3.23 25.12
CA THR A 43 -3.97 2.22 24.49
C THR A 43 -4.51 2.69 23.14
N LEU A 44 -4.91 3.97 23.02
CA LEU A 44 -5.30 4.58 21.74
C LEU A 44 -4.17 4.52 20.70
N LEU A 45 -2.93 4.83 21.10
CA LEU A 45 -1.77 4.77 20.19
C LEU A 45 -1.48 3.33 19.73
N ILE A 46 -1.55 2.35 20.62
CA ILE A 46 -1.35 0.94 20.29
C ILE A 46 -2.47 0.45 19.36
N ALA A 47 -3.72 0.75 19.68
CA ALA A 47 -4.88 0.40 18.87
C ALA A 47 -4.77 1.01 17.47
N LEU A 48 -4.39 2.29 17.37
CA LEU A 48 -4.19 2.98 16.09
C LEU A 48 -3.08 2.31 15.26
N ARG A 49 -1.96 1.94 15.89
CA ARG A 49 -0.87 1.23 15.22
C ARG A 49 -1.31 -0.14 14.72
N PHE A 50 -2.07 -0.88 15.51
CA PHE A 50 -2.61 -2.17 15.14
C PHE A 50 -3.60 -2.06 13.97
N LEU A 51 -4.58 -1.17 14.08
CA LEU A 51 -5.56 -0.87 13.03
C LEU A 51 -4.92 -0.36 11.74
N SER A 52 -3.77 0.32 11.82
CA SER A 52 -3.01 0.74 10.63
C SER A 52 -2.25 -0.41 9.97
N LYS A 53 -1.71 -1.35 10.76
CA LYS A 53 -0.90 -2.47 10.25
C LYS A 53 -1.74 -3.63 9.73
N TYR A 54 -2.88 -3.90 10.36
CA TYR A 54 -3.71 -5.06 10.04
C TYR A 54 -4.24 -5.07 8.59
N PRO A 55 -4.85 -3.98 8.06
CA PRO A 55 -5.36 -3.94 6.70
C PRO A 55 -4.25 -4.12 5.67
N TRP A 56 -3.09 -3.51 5.91
CA TRP A 56 -1.93 -3.65 5.03
C TRP A 56 -1.42 -5.08 4.96
N THR A 57 -1.44 -5.79 6.09
CA THR A 57 -1.00 -7.19 6.15
C THR A 57 -2.01 -8.10 5.46
N ALA A 58 -3.31 -7.89 5.69
CA ALA A 58 -4.37 -8.61 5.00
C ALA A 58 -4.33 -8.39 3.48
N PHE A 59 -4.11 -7.15 3.04
CA PHE A 59 -3.98 -6.81 1.61
C PHE A 59 -2.82 -7.55 0.95
N LYS A 60 -1.63 -7.55 1.58
CA LYS A 60 -0.47 -8.31 1.07
C LYS A 60 -0.78 -9.80 0.95
N VAL A 61 -1.42 -10.40 1.97
CA VAL A 61 -1.76 -11.83 1.95
C VAL A 61 -2.79 -12.13 0.87
N MET A 62 -3.78 -11.26 0.68
CA MET A 62 -4.78 -11.41 -0.37
C MET A 62 -4.13 -11.39 -1.75
N SER A 63 -3.36 -10.33 -2.06
CA SER A 63 -2.65 -10.20 -3.34
C SER A 63 -1.68 -11.36 -3.60
N LEU A 64 -0.97 -11.84 -2.57
CA LEU A 64 -0.09 -13.01 -2.73
C LEU A 64 -0.86 -14.30 -3.03
N ARG A 65 -2.10 -14.43 -2.55
CA ARG A 65 -2.93 -15.63 -2.74
C ARG A 65 -3.79 -15.59 -3.99
N THR A 66 -4.07 -14.41 -4.53
CA THR A 66 -4.89 -14.24 -5.72
C THR A 66 -4.00 -14.31 -6.95
N ASP A 67 -3.56 -13.16 -7.41
CA ASP A 67 -3.01 -12.94 -8.73
C ASP A 67 -1.50 -13.18 -8.79
N MET A 68 -0.79 -13.02 -7.68
CA MET A 68 0.61 -13.39 -7.56
C MET A 68 0.83 -14.90 -7.33
N SER A 69 -0.23 -15.67 -7.04
CA SER A 69 -0.12 -17.13 -6.88
C SER A 69 0.11 -17.86 -8.21
N ASP A 70 -0.36 -17.26 -9.30
CA ASP A 70 -0.23 -17.79 -10.67
C ASP A 70 -0.09 -16.63 -11.67
N ILE A 71 1.10 -16.01 -11.67
CA ILE A 71 1.40 -14.85 -12.53
C ILE A 71 1.18 -15.19 -14.00
N THR A 72 1.51 -16.42 -14.42
CA THR A 72 1.33 -16.84 -15.81
C THR A 72 -0.14 -16.82 -16.21
N LYS A 73 -1.01 -17.34 -15.35
CA LYS A 73 -2.45 -17.32 -15.59
C LYS A 73 -3.03 -15.92 -15.58
N PHE A 74 -2.63 -15.06 -14.65
CA PHE A 74 -3.26 -13.75 -14.49
C PHE A 74 -2.69 -12.66 -15.39
N TYR A 75 -1.37 -12.67 -15.66
CA TYR A 75 -0.68 -11.57 -16.33
C TYR A 75 0.00 -11.95 -17.65
N LEU A 76 0.02 -13.22 -18.04
CA LEU A 76 0.67 -13.68 -19.29
C LEU A 76 -0.25 -14.49 -20.20
N SER A 77 -1.52 -14.69 -19.82
CA SER A 77 -2.46 -15.52 -20.57
C SER A 77 -3.29 -14.75 -21.59
N GLU A 78 -3.58 -13.47 -21.32
CA GLU A 78 -4.43 -12.64 -22.17
C GLU A 78 -3.63 -11.61 -22.97
N PRO A 79 -4.01 -11.33 -24.23
CA PRO A 79 -3.46 -10.21 -25.00
C PRO A 79 -3.67 -8.89 -24.26
N GLY A 80 -2.63 -8.05 -24.22
CA GLY A 80 -2.68 -6.78 -23.47
C GLY A 80 -2.38 -6.92 -21.96
N SER A 81 -2.13 -8.14 -21.47
CA SER A 81 -1.58 -8.37 -20.13
C SER A 81 -0.07 -8.60 -20.19
N CYS A 82 0.66 -8.08 -19.20
CA CYS A 82 2.11 -8.30 -19.08
C CYS A 82 2.56 -8.21 -17.62
N PHE A 83 3.69 -8.85 -17.31
CA PHE A 83 4.36 -8.75 -16.03
C PHE A 83 5.87 -8.57 -16.22
N TRP A 84 6.41 -7.47 -15.71
CA TRP A 84 7.84 -7.18 -15.76
C TRP A 84 8.47 -7.27 -14.38
N VAL A 85 9.69 -7.80 -14.37
CA VAL A 85 10.56 -7.85 -13.20
C VAL A 85 11.88 -7.16 -13.53
N VAL A 86 12.47 -6.53 -12.53
CA VAL A 86 13.83 -5.99 -12.59
C VAL A 86 14.66 -6.86 -11.68
N GLU A 87 15.69 -7.46 -12.25
CA GLU A 87 16.66 -8.30 -11.54
C GLU A 87 17.97 -7.52 -11.35
N ALA A 88 18.55 -7.59 -10.17
CA ALA A 88 19.92 -7.18 -9.90
C ALA A 88 20.58 -8.23 -9.01
N GLU A 89 21.80 -8.64 -9.35
CA GLU A 89 22.59 -9.61 -8.57
C GLU A 89 21.85 -10.92 -8.26
N GLY A 90 21.06 -11.44 -9.22
CA GLY A 90 20.30 -12.67 -9.01
C GLY A 90 19.05 -12.51 -8.14
N GLN A 91 18.65 -11.27 -7.82
CA GLN A 91 17.49 -10.96 -6.97
C GLN A 91 16.52 -10.04 -7.69
N VAL A 92 15.22 -10.27 -7.50
CA VAL A 92 14.18 -9.37 -8.01
C VAL A 92 14.13 -8.12 -7.14
N VAL A 93 14.54 -6.99 -7.70
CA VAL A 93 14.60 -5.69 -7.03
C VAL A 93 13.42 -4.79 -7.35
N GLY A 94 12.61 -5.15 -8.35
CA GLY A 94 11.36 -4.46 -8.64
C GLY A 94 10.45 -5.26 -9.56
N MET A 95 9.17 -4.92 -9.56
CA MET A 95 8.18 -5.57 -10.43
C MET A 95 7.04 -4.63 -10.76
N VAL A 96 6.32 -4.94 -11.83
CA VAL A 96 5.09 -4.28 -12.26
C VAL A 96 4.26 -5.26 -13.10
N GLY A 97 2.97 -5.36 -12.79
CA GLY A 97 1.98 -6.08 -13.58
C GLY A 97 1.06 -5.11 -14.31
N VAL A 98 0.53 -5.53 -15.45
CA VAL A 98 -0.41 -4.77 -16.26
C VAL A 98 -1.53 -5.68 -16.73
N LEU A 99 -2.77 -5.20 -16.57
CA LEU A 99 -3.98 -5.88 -17.03
C LEU A 99 -4.88 -4.91 -17.80
N PRO A 100 -5.64 -5.37 -18.80
CA PRO A 100 -6.67 -4.55 -19.41
C PRO A 100 -7.77 -4.20 -18.39
N ALA A 101 -8.23 -2.96 -18.41
CA ALA A 101 -9.32 -2.50 -17.54
C ALA A 101 -10.61 -3.26 -17.88
N GLU A 102 -11.33 -3.71 -16.85
CA GLU A 102 -12.57 -4.49 -17.01
C GLU A 102 -13.69 -3.66 -17.64
N GLU A 103 -13.71 -2.34 -17.36
CA GLU A 103 -14.66 -1.38 -17.90
C GLU A 103 -14.25 -0.87 -19.29
N ARG A 104 -14.70 -1.59 -20.34
CA ARG A 104 -14.58 -1.16 -21.75
C ARG A 104 -15.54 -0.02 -22.13
N SER A 105 -16.09 0.71 -21.16
CA SER A 105 -17.10 1.77 -21.36
C SER A 105 -16.53 3.04 -21.98
N LEU A 106 -15.21 3.21 -21.90
CA LEU A 106 -14.49 4.32 -22.51
C LEU A 106 -14.02 3.94 -23.91
N GLN A 107 -14.13 4.88 -24.85
CA GLN A 107 -13.82 4.73 -26.28
C GLN A 107 -12.34 4.38 -26.59
N LYS A 108 -11.51 4.21 -25.56
CA LYS A 108 -10.09 3.87 -25.63
C LYS A 108 -9.78 2.69 -24.70
N GLU A 109 -9.01 1.74 -25.20
CA GLU A 109 -8.44 0.66 -24.38
C GLU A 109 -7.65 1.27 -23.21
N GLN A 110 -7.92 0.78 -22.01
CA GLN A 110 -7.26 1.20 -20.79
C GLN A 110 -6.52 0.02 -20.19
N LEU A 111 -5.36 0.32 -19.64
CA LEU A 111 -4.51 -0.63 -18.94
C LEU A 111 -4.40 -0.20 -17.48
N GLU A 112 -4.67 -1.13 -16.57
CA GLU A 112 -4.50 -0.97 -15.15
C GLU A 112 -3.13 -1.51 -14.72
N LEU A 113 -2.46 -0.74 -13.87
CA LEU A 113 -1.13 -1.04 -13.39
C LEU A 113 -1.20 -1.61 -11.97
N PHE A 114 -0.69 -2.83 -11.81
CA PHE A 114 -0.65 -3.58 -10.57
C PHE A 114 0.79 -3.79 -10.08
N HIS A 115 0.93 -4.04 -8.79
CA HIS A 115 2.19 -4.47 -8.14
C HIS A 115 3.44 -3.63 -8.38
N LEU A 116 3.30 -2.36 -8.79
CA LEU A 116 4.46 -1.50 -8.97
C LEU A 116 5.17 -1.29 -7.63
N CYS A 117 6.29 -1.98 -7.48
CA CYS A 117 7.09 -1.90 -6.27
C CYS A 117 8.57 -2.07 -6.59
N VAL A 118 9.40 -1.45 -5.75
CA VAL A 118 10.85 -1.49 -5.81
C VAL A 118 11.37 -1.73 -4.39
N ALA A 119 12.31 -2.67 -4.29
CA ALA A 119 13.04 -3.00 -3.09
C ALA A 119 13.63 -1.74 -2.47
N LEU A 120 13.55 -1.62 -1.14
CA LEU A 120 13.89 -0.38 -0.44
C LEU A 120 15.32 0.09 -0.74
N GLU A 121 16.25 -0.85 -0.79
CA GLU A 121 17.68 -0.61 -1.04
C GLU A 121 17.97 -0.07 -2.44
N HIS A 122 17.04 -0.27 -3.38
CA HIS A 122 17.17 0.12 -4.78
C HIS A 122 16.27 1.32 -5.13
N ARG A 123 15.64 1.96 -4.14
CA ARG A 123 14.83 3.18 -4.36
C ARG A 123 15.73 4.39 -4.60
N GLY A 124 15.20 5.37 -5.33
CA GLY A 124 15.96 6.57 -5.72
C GLY A 124 16.88 6.37 -6.92
N GLN A 125 17.04 5.14 -7.41
CA GLN A 125 17.88 4.79 -8.56
C GLN A 125 17.14 4.89 -9.91
N GLY A 126 15.90 5.39 -9.92
CA GLY A 126 15.10 5.53 -11.15
C GLY A 126 14.45 4.25 -11.67
N ILE A 127 14.55 3.12 -10.96
CA ILE A 127 13.97 1.82 -11.37
C ILE A 127 12.47 1.90 -11.62
N ALA A 128 11.71 2.47 -10.68
CA ALA A 128 10.25 2.63 -10.85
C ALA A 128 9.91 3.47 -12.09
N LYS A 129 10.73 4.49 -12.39
CA LYS A 129 10.55 5.34 -13.58
C LYS A 129 10.84 4.56 -14.87
N ALA A 130 11.85 3.69 -14.86
CA ALA A 130 12.15 2.82 -15.99
C ALA A 130 10.99 1.82 -16.22
N LEU A 131 10.51 1.16 -15.17
CA LEU A 131 9.36 0.27 -15.23
C LEU A 131 8.11 0.94 -15.81
N VAL A 132 7.74 2.13 -15.30
CA VAL A 132 6.58 2.87 -15.82
C VAL A 132 6.77 3.26 -17.29
N ARG A 133 8.00 3.60 -17.73
CA ARG A 133 8.27 3.88 -19.14
C ARG A 133 8.07 2.64 -20.02
N THR A 134 8.49 1.47 -19.55
CA THR A 134 8.24 0.20 -20.24
C THR A 134 6.74 -0.05 -20.39
N VAL A 135 5.96 0.14 -19.32
CA VAL A 135 4.50 0.00 -19.37
C VAL A 135 3.87 1.00 -20.34
N LEU A 136 4.31 2.26 -20.32
CA LEU A 136 3.80 3.28 -21.25
C LEU A 136 4.16 3.00 -22.70
N GLN A 137 5.29 2.34 -22.96
CA GLN A 137 5.65 1.89 -24.30
C GLN A 137 4.75 0.76 -24.74
N PHE A 138 4.55 -0.25 -23.88
CA PHE A 138 3.62 -1.36 -24.13
C PHE A 138 2.19 -0.87 -24.38
N ALA A 139 1.73 0.16 -23.66
CA ALA A 139 0.41 0.75 -23.83
C ALA A 139 0.20 1.48 -25.18
N ARG A 140 1.27 1.74 -25.94
CA ARG A 140 1.22 2.41 -27.24
C ARG A 140 1.32 1.44 -28.42
N ASP A 141 1.89 0.27 -28.17
CA ASP A 141 2.13 -0.77 -29.16
C ASP A 141 0.84 -1.60 -29.36
#